data_AF-A0A7D8V2H7-F1
#
_entry.id   AF-A0A7D8V2H7-F1
#
_cell.length_a   1.000
_cell.length_b   1.000
_cell.length_c   1.000
_cell.angle_alpha   90.00
_cell.angle_beta   90.00
_cell.angle_gamma   90.00
#
_symmetry.space_group_name_H-M   'P 1'
#
loop_
_entity.id
_entity.type
_entity.pdbx_description
1 polymer ?
#
loop_
_entity_poly.entity_id
_entity_poly.type
_entity_poly.pdbx_seq_one_letter_code
_entity_poly.pdbx_strand_id
1 'polypeptide(L)'
;MTATDSASKTPFEGKKATAKLPSEAPDTSVKRAAVVVKKSPLVSGSRVDEPLRVKRLAATATVPTRGSASAAGFDLYASRAATVPARGKAMVDTDISIALPQGTYGRVAPRSGLAAKHSIDTGAGVIDVDYRGPLKVILFNFSDVDFEINVGDRIAQLILEEVRMAPAVEVDELDETDRGEGGFGSTGGFGGAVGETKSA
;
A
#
# COMPACT_ATOMS: atom_id res chain seq x y z
N MET A 1 -60.12 15.22 13.90
CA MET A 1 -60.13 15.47 12.44
C MET A 1 -58.95 14.70 11.87
N THR A 2 -59.23 13.42 11.58
CA THR A 2 -59.19 12.81 10.22
C THR A 2 -57.75 12.48 9.81
N ALA A 3 -57.26 11.26 10.09
CA ALA A 3 -57.45 10.03 9.30
C ALA A 3 -56.80 10.19 7.91
N THR A 4 -55.93 9.30 7.43
CA THR A 4 -56.11 7.84 7.34
C THR A 4 -54.78 7.10 7.19
N ASP A 5 -54.66 6.02 7.96
CA ASP A 5 -53.85 4.83 7.69
C ASP A 5 -54.65 3.92 6.72
N SER A 6 -54.00 3.27 5.75
CA SER A 6 -54.60 2.16 5.01
C SER A 6 -53.56 1.17 4.47
N ALA A 7 -53.53 0.03 5.16
CA ALA A 7 -53.23 -1.33 4.74
C ALA A 7 -53.11 -1.64 3.23
N SER A 8 -52.20 -2.58 2.90
CA SER A 8 -52.63 -3.92 2.41
C SER A 8 -51.44 -4.86 2.17
N LYS A 9 -51.48 -6.02 2.84
CA LYS A 9 -50.82 -7.27 2.45
C LYS A 9 -51.43 -7.80 1.14
N THR A 10 -50.61 -8.30 0.23
CA THR A 10 -50.91 -9.53 -0.55
C THR A 10 -49.60 -10.22 -0.96
N PRO A 11 -49.51 -11.56 -0.88
CA PRO A 11 -48.33 -12.33 -1.25
C PRO A 11 -48.32 -12.64 -2.74
N PHE A 12 -47.15 -12.58 -3.39
CA PHE A 12 -46.97 -13.07 -4.75
C PHE A 12 -46.73 -14.58 -4.72
N GLU A 13 -47.75 -15.33 -5.11
CA GLU A 13 -47.67 -16.74 -5.51
C GLU A 13 -47.66 -16.78 -7.03
N GLY A 14 -46.66 -17.42 -7.65
CA GLY A 14 -46.47 -17.33 -9.10
C GLY A 14 -45.42 -18.25 -9.71
N LYS A 15 -45.78 -19.53 -9.82
CA LYS A 15 -45.48 -20.47 -10.92
C LYS A 15 -44.04 -21.02 -11.06
N LYS A 16 -43.91 -22.31 -10.74
CA LYS A 16 -42.92 -23.23 -11.35
C LYS A 16 -43.12 -23.27 -12.86
N ALA A 17 -42.13 -22.81 -13.62
CA ALA A 17 -42.02 -23.06 -15.05
C ALA A 17 -40.86 -24.04 -15.29
N THR A 18 -41.20 -25.28 -15.64
CA THR A 18 -40.25 -26.25 -16.20
C THR A 18 -39.95 -25.88 -17.64
N ALA A 19 -38.83 -25.20 -17.87
CA ALA A 19 -38.29 -24.96 -19.21
C ALA A 19 -37.20 -25.99 -19.52
N LYS A 20 -37.46 -26.78 -20.55
CA LYS A 20 -36.58 -27.78 -21.16
C LYS A 20 -35.36 -27.08 -21.76
N LEU A 21 -34.15 -27.42 -21.31
CA LEU A 21 -32.88 -26.96 -21.89
C LEU A 21 -32.75 -27.52 -23.33
N PRO A 22 -32.52 -26.68 -24.35
CA PRO A 22 -32.01 -27.15 -25.63
C PRO A 22 -30.52 -27.47 -25.50
N SER A 23 -30.14 -28.65 -25.99
CA SER A 23 -28.77 -29.13 -26.10
C SER A 23 -28.14 -28.60 -27.39
N GLU A 24 -27.33 -27.56 -27.31
CA GLU A 24 -26.37 -27.20 -28.36
C GLU A 24 -25.09 -26.71 -27.69
N ALA A 25 -23.98 -27.40 -27.99
CA ALA A 25 -22.65 -27.06 -27.52
C ALA A 25 -22.19 -25.75 -28.17
N PRO A 26 -21.64 -24.77 -27.42
CA PRO A 26 -21.09 -23.59 -28.04
C PRO A 26 -19.78 -23.90 -28.77
N ASP A 27 -19.77 -23.50 -30.04
CA ASP A 27 -18.68 -23.48 -31.00
C ASP A 27 -17.37 -22.89 -30.43
N THR A 28 -16.31 -23.69 -30.47
CA THR A 28 -14.97 -23.35 -29.99
C THR A 28 -14.23 -22.52 -31.03
N SER A 29 -14.60 -21.24 -31.16
CA SER A 29 -13.85 -20.30 -31.99
C SER A 29 -13.49 -19.02 -31.23
N VAL A 30 -12.49 -19.12 -30.34
CA VAL A 30 -11.88 -17.96 -29.68
C VAL A 30 -11.16 -17.11 -30.72
N LYS A 31 -11.77 -15.99 -31.11
CA LYS A 31 -11.12 -14.95 -31.93
C LYS A 31 -10.05 -14.25 -31.08
N ARG A 32 -8.78 -14.44 -31.45
CA ARG A 32 -7.65 -13.67 -30.91
C ARG A 32 -7.84 -12.19 -31.26
N ALA A 33 -8.25 -11.37 -30.30
CA ALA A 33 -8.13 -9.92 -30.40
C ALA A 33 -6.64 -9.55 -30.32
N ALA A 34 -6.15 -8.79 -31.31
CA ALA A 34 -4.78 -8.30 -31.31
C ALA A 34 -4.60 -7.24 -30.21
N VAL A 35 -3.80 -7.57 -29.19
CA VAL A 35 -3.41 -6.62 -28.14
C VAL A 35 -2.48 -5.57 -28.76
N VAL A 36 -2.95 -4.34 -28.89
CA VAL A 36 -2.08 -3.18 -29.20
C VAL A 36 -1.41 -2.75 -27.90
N VAL A 37 -0.30 -3.41 -27.58
CA VAL A 37 0.62 -2.95 -26.52
C VAL A 37 1.29 -1.67 -27.02
N LYS A 38 0.93 -0.51 -26.46
CA LYS A 38 1.80 0.68 -26.58
C LYS A 38 3.15 0.30 -25.97
N LYS A 39 4.20 0.26 -26.78
CA LYS A 39 5.58 0.04 -26.32
C LYS A 39 5.95 1.14 -25.33
N SER A 40 5.80 0.87 -24.04
CA SER A 40 6.53 1.61 -23.00
C SER A 40 8.02 1.26 -23.17
N PRO A 41 8.93 2.24 -23.14
CA PRO A 41 10.35 1.97 -23.29
C PRO A 41 10.85 1.30 -22.01
N LEU A 42 10.72 -0.02 -21.93
CA LEU A 42 11.52 -0.83 -21.03
C LEU A 42 12.96 -0.75 -21.55
N VAL A 43 13.68 0.28 -21.13
CA VAL A 43 15.09 0.48 -21.44
C VAL A 43 15.85 -0.74 -20.92
N SER A 44 16.37 -1.52 -21.86
CA SER A 44 17.25 -2.67 -21.66
C SER A 44 18.68 -2.16 -21.48
N GLY A 45 19.13 -2.12 -20.25
CA GLY A 45 20.51 -1.85 -19.84
C GLY A 45 20.59 -2.13 -18.35
N SER A 46 21.63 -2.81 -17.89
CA SER A 46 21.85 -3.13 -16.48
C SER A 46 21.79 -1.85 -15.63
N ARG A 47 20.68 -1.65 -14.90
CA ARG A 47 20.35 -0.43 -14.15
C ARG A 47 20.98 -0.37 -12.75
N VAL A 48 22.09 -1.09 -12.54
CA VAL A 48 22.64 -1.31 -11.19
C VAL A 48 23.41 -0.09 -10.65
N ASP A 49 23.75 0.87 -11.53
CA ASP A 49 24.67 1.96 -11.19
C ASP A 49 24.03 3.37 -11.15
N GLU A 50 22.72 3.53 -11.37
CA GLU A 50 22.12 4.86 -11.28
C GLU A 50 22.06 5.32 -9.81
N PRO A 51 22.66 6.47 -9.46
CA PRO A 51 22.63 6.96 -8.08
C PRO A 51 21.25 7.53 -7.72
N LEU A 52 20.89 7.47 -6.43
CA LEU A 52 19.82 8.29 -5.89
C LEU A 52 20.20 9.77 -6.03
N ARG A 53 19.46 10.52 -6.85
CA ARG A 53 19.68 11.95 -7.03
C ARG A 53 18.78 12.72 -6.08
N VAL A 54 19.35 13.72 -5.40
CA VAL A 54 18.65 14.50 -4.37
C VAL A 54 18.81 15.99 -4.65
N LYS A 55 17.70 16.72 -4.65
CA LYS A 55 17.66 18.19 -4.72
C LYS A 55 17.17 18.73 -3.39
N ARG A 56 17.97 19.57 -2.73
CA ARG A 56 17.51 20.34 -1.57
C ARG A 56 16.60 21.49 -2.03
N LEU A 57 15.51 21.69 -1.30
CA LEU A 57 14.51 22.74 -1.53
C LEU A 57 14.64 23.88 -0.50
N ALA A 58 15.32 23.62 0.61
CA ALA A 58 15.62 24.60 1.65
C ALA A 58 17.06 24.46 2.18
N ALA A 59 17.57 25.49 2.84
CA ALA A 59 18.90 25.48 3.47
C ALA A 59 18.96 24.54 4.69
N THR A 60 17.83 24.29 5.35
CA THR A 60 17.70 23.37 6.49
C THR A 60 17.59 21.90 6.06
N ALA A 61 17.45 21.62 4.76
CA ALA A 61 17.35 20.26 4.26
C ALA A 61 18.72 19.55 4.30
N THR A 62 18.70 18.28 4.72
CA THR A 62 19.88 17.42 4.81
C THR A 62 19.81 16.34 3.75
N VAL A 63 20.91 16.12 3.02
CA VAL A 63 21.00 15.02 2.05
C VAL A 63 20.93 13.69 2.81
N PRO A 64 20.08 12.73 2.42
CA PRO A 64 19.96 11.44 3.08
C PRO A 64 21.30 10.69 3.16
N THR A 65 21.57 10.03 4.29
CA THR A 65 22.83 9.30 4.51
C THR A 65 22.57 7.87 4.94
N ARG A 66 23.52 6.96 4.73
CA ARG A 66 23.44 5.61 5.29
C ARG A 66 24.08 5.57 6.68
N GLY A 67 23.42 4.90 7.62
CA GLY A 67 23.96 4.71 8.98
C GLY A 67 25.16 3.76 9.05
N SER A 68 25.35 2.92 8.05
CA SER A 68 26.51 2.03 7.88
C SER A 68 26.69 1.69 6.39
N ALA A 69 27.83 1.10 6.03
CA ALA A 69 28.12 0.71 4.65
C ALA A 69 27.07 -0.24 4.05
N SER A 70 26.47 -1.10 4.89
CA SER A 70 25.47 -2.11 4.49
C SER A 70 24.06 -1.77 4.97
N ALA A 71 23.82 -0.55 5.48
CA ALA A 71 22.48 -0.14 5.90
C ALA A 71 21.54 -0.20 4.69
N ALA A 72 20.35 -0.79 4.84
CA ALA A 72 19.40 -0.93 3.74
C ALA A 72 18.84 0.41 3.26
N GLY A 73 18.51 1.31 4.20
CA GLY A 73 17.92 2.61 3.92
C GLY A 73 18.87 3.81 4.09
N PHE A 74 18.48 4.92 3.48
CA PHE A 74 19.05 6.24 3.73
C PHE A 74 18.22 6.96 4.80
N ASP A 75 18.83 7.38 5.91
CA ASP A 75 18.17 8.19 6.94
C ASP A 75 17.61 9.47 6.31
N LEU A 76 16.32 9.76 6.57
CA LEU A 76 15.61 10.98 6.19
C LEU A 76 15.56 11.92 7.38
N TYR A 77 15.77 13.21 7.12
CA TYR A 77 15.94 14.23 8.14
C TYR A 77 14.77 15.21 8.12
N ALA A 78 14.32 15.63 9.31
CA ALA A 78 13.39 16.74 9.44
C ALA A 78 14.08 18.07 9.07
N SER A 79 13.44 18.84 8.20
CA SER A 79 13.90 20.18 7.80
C SER A 79 13.26 21.30 8.61
N ARG A 80 12.22 20.97 9.39
CA ARG A 80 11.43 21.87 10.23
C ARG A 80 11.10 21.16 11.54
N ALA A 81 10.98 21.94 12.61
CA ALA A 81 10.47 21.41 13.88
C ALA A 81 8.99 21.03 13.73
N ALA A 82 8.58 19.96 14.40
CA ALA A 82 7.21 19.47 14.38
C ALA A 82 6.90 18.67 15.66
N THR A 83 5.62 18.57 16.00
CA THR A 83 5.13 17.68 17.05
C THR A 83 4.25 16.62 16.41
N VAL A 84 4.48 15.35 16.75
CA VAL A 84 3.56 14.25 16.43
C VAL A 84 2.67 14.00 17.65
N PRO A 85 1.38 14.41 17.61
CA PRO A 85 0.53 14.32 18.80
C PRO A 85 0.39 12.88 19.30
N ALA A 86 0.25 12.71 20.61
CA ALA A 86 -0.13 11.45 21.25
C ALA A 86 -1.36 10.86 20.56
N ARG A 87 -1.33 9.55 20.27
CA ARG A 87 -2.38 8.84 19.52
C ARG A 87 -2.73 9.49 18.16
N GLY A 88 -1.82 10.27 17.61
CA GLY A 88 -2.05 11.10 16.44
C GLY A 88 -1.09 10.80 15.29
N LYS A 89 -1.05 11.74 14.34
CA LYS A 89 -0.17 11.70 13.18
C LYS A 89 0.27 13.10 12.79
N ALA A 90 1.45 13.20 12.19
CA ALA A 90 1.94 14.43 11.59
C ALA A 90 2.64 14.14 10.26
N MET A 91 2.63 15.15 9.39
CA MET A 91 3.40 15.14 8.15
C MET A 91 4.62 16.03 8.36
N VAL A 92 5.80 15.42 8.31
CA VAL A 92 7.07 16.08 8.62
C VAL A 92 7.82 16.39 7.32
N ASP A 93 8.22 17.65 7.19
CA ASP A 93 8.91 18.14 6.00
C ASP A 93 10.38 17.70 5.99
N THR A 94 10.84 17.16 4.85
CA THR A 94 12.27 16.89 4.62
C THR A 94 12.93 17.97 3.75
N ASP A 95 12.13 18.80 3.07
CA ASP A 95 12.54 19.81 2.10
C ASP A 95 13.58 19.28 1.08
N ILE A 96 13.46 18.01 0.68
CA ILE A 96 14.16 17.43 -0.47
C ILE A 96 13.18 16.95 -1.54
N SER A 97 13.62 16.96 -2.79
CA SER A 97 13.04 16.17 -3.88
C SER A 97 14.05 15.12 -4.32
N ILE A 98 13.57 13.97 -4.78
CA ILE A 98 14.42 12.86 -5.20
C ILE A 98 14.12 12.42 -6.63
N ALA A 99 15.11 11.82 -7.28
CA ALA A 99 14.91 10.99 -8.46
C ALA A 99 15.52 9.61 -8.17
N LEU A 100 14.66 8.60 -8.16
CA LEU A 100 14.98 7.23 -7.85
C LEU A 100 15.55 6.51 -9.08
N PRO A 101 16.42 5.49 -8.89
CA PRO A 101 16.86 4.61 -9.95
C PRO A 101 15.69 3.90 -10.63
N GLN A 102 15.76 3.77 -11.96
CA GLN A 102 14.71 3.09 -12.73
C GLN A 102 14.55 1.61 -12.34
N GLY A 103 13.31 1.15 -12.18
CA GLY A 103 13.01 -0.21 -11.68
C GLY A 103 12.94 -0.34 -10.15
N THR A 104 12.98 0.79 -9.45
CA THR A 104 12.74 0.85 -8.01
C THR A 104 11.56 1.76 -7.68
N TYR A 105 11.08 1.66 -6.44
CA TYR A 105 10.35 2.74 -5.77
C TYR A 105 11.07 3.05 -4.45
N GLY A 106 10.80 4.23 -3.90
CA GLY A 106 11.32 4.62 -2.60
C GLY A 106 10.33 4.25 -1.51
N ARG A 107 10.66 3.30 -0.64
CA ARG A 107 9.87 3.02 0.55
C ARG A 107 10.35 3.85 1.74
N VAL A 108 9.49 4.71 2.28
CA VAL A 108 9.70 5.32 3.59
C VAL A 108 9.38 4.29 4.66
N ALA A 109 10.37 3.94 5.47
CA ALA A 109 10.31 2.90 6.47
C ALA A 109 10.62 3.45 7.88
N PRO A 110 10.08 2.81 8.94
CA PRO A 110 10.32 3.28 10.31
C PRO A 110 11.77 2.98 10.72
N ARG A 111 12.30 3.82 11.62
CA ARG A 111 13.57 3.56 12.30
C ARG A 111 13.30 2.79 13.57
N SER A 112 13.97 1.65 13.77
CA SER A 112 13.72 0.76 14.92
C SER A 112 13.82 1.45 16.27
N GLY A 113 14.77 2.38 16.42
CA GLY A 113 14.92 3.17 17.65
C GLY A 113 13.72 4.06 17.97
N LEU A 114 13.07 4.63 16.96
CA LEU A 114 11.86 5.45 17.16
C LEU A 114 10.65 4.59 17.47
N ALA A 115 10.49 3.46 16.78
CA ALA A 115 9.43 2.50 17.03
C ALA A 115 9.51 1.92 18.45
N ALA A 116 10.68 1.43 18.87
CA ALA A 116 10.84 0.75 20.15
C ALA A 116 10.79 1.70 21.37
N LYS A 117 11.26 2.94 21.23
CA LYS A 117 11.39 3.88 22.37
C LYS A 117 10.27 4.90 22.46
N HIS A 118 9.63 5.23 21.34
CA HIS A 118 8.67 6.32 21.24
C HIS A 118 7.35 5.91 20.57
N SER A 119 7.19 4.62 20.23
CA SER A 119 5.99 4.10 19.53
C SER A 119 5.66 4.85 18.24
N ILE A 120 6.72 5.30 17.53
CA ILE A 120 6.60 6.00 16.25
C ILE A 120 6.69 5.01 15.09
N ASP A 121 5.73 5.12 14.17
CA ASP A 121 5.70 4.36 12.93
C ASP A 121 5.55 5.29 11.71
N THR A 122 5.81 4.78 10.51
CA THR A 122 5.68 5.53 9.25
C THR A 122 4.43 5.11 8.47
N GLY A 123 3.67 6.08 7.99
CA GLY A 123 2.50 5.87 7.12
C GLY A 123 2.76 6.08 5.64
N ALA A 124 1.85 5.58 4.81
CA ALA A 124 1.88 5.62 3.33
C ALA A 124 3.19 5.06 2.76
N GLY A 125 4.21 5.89 2.63
CA GLY A 125 5.58 5.47 2.41
C GLY A 125 5.93 4.98 1.01
N VAL A 126 5.05 5.08 0.02
CA VAL A 126 5.37 4.77 -1.39
C VAL A 126 5.75 6.07 -2.11
N ILE A 127 7.01 6.18 -2.53
CA ILE A 127 7.52 7.28 -3.35
C ILE A 127 7.80 6.74 -4.76
N ASP A 128 7.01 7.19 -5.74
CA ASP A 128 7.10 6.73 -7.12
C ASP A 128 8.36 7.23 -7.82
N VAL A 129 8.86 6.44 -8.79
CA VAL A 129 10.08 6.74 -9.55
C VAL A 129 10.00 8.04 -10.35
N ASP A 130 8.79 8.46 -10.73
CA ASP A 130 8.49 9.67 -11.49
C ASP A 130 8.08 10.85 -10.61
N TYR A 131 7.97 10.67 -9.29
CA TYR A 131 7.69 11.76 -8.37
C TYR A 131 8.87 12.73 -8.26
N ARG A 132 8.62 14.03 -8.43
CA ARG A 132 9.63 15.11 -8.30
C ARG A 132 9.25 16.21 -7.32
N GLY A 133 8.14 16.03 -6.60
CA GLY A 133 7.70 16.99 -5.59
C GLY A 133 8.52 16.91 -4.30
N PRO A 134 8.15 17.70 -3.28
CA PRO A 134 8.76 17.63 -1.96
C PRO A 134 8.45 16.31 -1.25
N LEU A 135 9.47 15.57 -0.86
CA LEU A 135 9.32 14.36 -0.05
C LEU A 135 8.91 14.75 1.37
N LYS A 136 7.82 14.16 1.86
CA LYS A 136 7.36 14.32 3.24
C LYS A 136 7.22 12.96 3.90
N VAL A 137 7.42 12.92 5.21
CA VAL A 137 7.30 11.70 6.01
C VAL A 137 6.03 11.78 6.84
N ILE A 138 5.13 10.82 6.69
CA ILE A 138 3.96 10.69 7.56
C ILE A 138 4.37 9.83 8.74
N LEU A 139 4.27 10.38 9.95
CA LEU A 139 4.53 9.66 11.19
C LEU A 139 3.24 9.44 11.96
N PHE A 140 3.07 8.24 12.48
CA PHE A 140 2.05 7.89 13.47
C PHE A 140 2.70 7.77 14.85
N ASN A 141 2.02 8.26 15.87
CA ASN A 141 2.42 8.10 17.26
C ASN A 141 1.40 7.24 17.97
N PHE A 142 1.81 6.02 18.31
CA PHE A 142 0.98 5.06 19.04
C PHE A 142 1.17 5.11 20.56
N SER A 143 1.86 6.11 21.09
CA SER A 143 1.97 6.36 22.53
C SER A 143 0.93 7.39 23.03
N ASP A 144 0.89 7.57 24.35
CA ASP A 144 0.08 8.59 25.03
C ASP A 144 0.87 9.88 25.31
N VAL A 145 2.05 10.06 24.69
CA VAL A 145 2.92 11.23 24.89
C VAL A 145 3.25 11.85 23.54
N ASP A 146 3.15 13.18 23.44
CA ASP A 146 3.55 13.92 22.24
C ASP A 146 5.03 13.68 21.92
N PHE A 147 5.34 13.51 20.63
CA PHE A 147 6.71 13.29 20.17
C PHE A 147 7.23 14.53 19.44
N GLU A 148 8.20 15.19 20.07
CA GLU A 148 8.85 16.39 19.53
C GLU A 148 9.95 16.03 18.54
N ILE A 149 9.97 16.75 17.41
CA ILE A 149 10.94 16.61 16.32
C ILE A 149 11.64 17.94 16.14
N ASN A 150 12.96 17.92 16.19
CA ASN A 150 13.80 19.07 15.91
C ASN A 150 14.32 19.04 14.47
N VAL A 151 14.72 20.21 13.97
CA VAL A 151 15.42 20.31 12.68
C VAL A 151 16.70 19.49 12.74
N GLY A 152 16.91 18.62 11.74
CA GLY A 152 18.05 17.72 11.65
C GLY A 152 17.85 16.37 12.31
N ASP A 153 16.72 16.11 12.99
CA ASP A 153 16.43 14.79 13.52
C ASP A 153 16.19 13.78 12.40
N ARG A 154 16.69 12.56 12.60
CA ARG A 154 16.47 11.43 11.67
C ARG A 154 15.15 10.76 11.99
N ILE A 155 14.16 10.98 11.15
CA ILE A 155 12.75 10.66 11.43
C ILE A 155 12.27 9.37 10.76
N ALA A 156 12.89 8.97 9.66
CA ALA A 156 12.56 7.76 8.91
C ALA A 156 13.78 7.31 8.10
N GLN A 157 13.64 6.25 7.33
CA GLN A 157 14.66 5.85 6.35
C GLN A 157 14.00 5.54 5.00
N LEU A 158 14.66 5.91 3.90
CA LEU A 158 14.25 5.61 2.54
C LEU A 158 14.97 4.35 2.05
N ILE A 159 14.23 3.29 1.76
CA ILE A 159 14.75 2.05 1.17
C ILE A 159 14.42 2.07 -0.33
N LEU A 160 15.41 1.78 -1.16
CA LEU A 160 15.20 1.64 -2.60
C LEU A 160 14.81 0.18 -2.86
N GLU A 161 13.53 -0.05 -3.10
CA GLU A 161 13.01 -1.40 -3.30
C GLU A 161 12.80 -1.68 -4.78
N GLU A 162 13.35 -2.81 -5.23
CA GLU A 162 13.17 -3.27 -6.61
C GLU A 162 11.71 -3.70 -6.82
N VAL A 163 11.15 -3.27 -7.96
CA VAL A 163 9.78 -3.60 -8.34
C VAL A 163 9.69 -3.97 -9.81
N ARG A 164 8.72 -4.83 -10.10
CA ARG A 164 8.36 -5.22 -11.47
C ARG A 164 7.13 -4.43 -11.90
N MET A 165 7.29 -3.62 -12.94
CA MET A 165 6.19 -2.89 -13.58
C MET A 165 5.63 -3.75 -14.72
N ALA A 166 4.69 -4.64 -14.40
CA ALA A 166 3.99 -5.48 -15.37
C ALA A 166 2.57 -4.94 -15.64
N PRO A 167 2.02 -5.09 -16.86
CA PRO A 167 0.64 -4.76 -17.12
C PRO A 167 -0.29 -5.73 -16.38
N ALA A 168 -1.41 -5.21 -15.86
CA ALA A 168 -2.51 -6.05 -15.42
C ALA A 168 -3.26 -6.59 -16.65
N VAL A 169 -3.54 -7.89 -16.67
CA VAL A 169 -4.27 -8.59 -17.74
C VAL A 169 -5.40 -9.39 -17.10
N GLU A 170 -6.63 -9.16 -17.54
CA GLU A 170 -7.82 -9.89 -17.10
C GLU A 170 -7.86 -11.29 -17.76
N VAL A 171 -8.25 -12.32 -16.99
CA VAL A 171 -8.36 -13.71 -17.42
C VAL A 171 -9.61 -14.34 -16.80
N ASP A 172 -10.16 -15.38 -17.44
CA ASP A 172 -11.36 -16.07 -16.95
C ASP A 172 -11.07 -16.92 -15.69
N GLU A 173 -9.89 -17.55 -15.63
CA GLU A 173 -9.48 -18.45 -14.53
C GLU A 173 -7.98 -18.30 -14.23
N LEU A 174 -7.60 -18.54 -12.97
CA LEU A 174 -6.20 -18.62 -12.51
C LEU A 174 -5.77 -20.09 -12.34
N ASP A 175 -4.46 -20.34 -12.33
CA ASP A 175 -3.90 -21.66 -12.06
C ASP A 175 -4.08 -22.08 -10.59
N GLU A 176 -4.24 -23.39 -10.36
CA GLU A 176 -4.30 -23.95 -9.00
C GLU A 176 -2.89 -23.98 -8.37
N THR A 177 -2.83 -23.72 -7.06
CA THR A 177 -1.59 -23.81 -6.27
C THR A 177 -1.85 -24.55 -4.97
N ASP A 178 -0.79 -25.10 -4.35
CA ASP A 178 -0.87 -25.77 -3.05
C ASP A 178 -1.50 -24.90 -1.95
N ARG A 179 -1.38 -23.56 -2.06
CA ARG A 179 -1.98 -22.61 -1.09
C ARG A 179 -3.46 -22.36 -1.36
N GLY A 180 -3.89 -22.38 -2.62
CA GLY A 180 -5.27 -22.07 -3.03
C GLY A 180 -5.83 -20.79 -2.40
N GLU A 181 -7.03 -20.88 -1.82
CA GLU A 181 -7.73 -19.78 -1.15
C GLU A 181 -7.25 -19.51 0.30
N GLY A 182 -6.22 -20.21 0.79
CA GLY A 182 -5.75 -20.11 2.18
C GLY A 182 -5.06 -18.78 2.51
N GLY A 183 -5.66 -17.97 3.39
CA GLY A 183 -5.11 -16.71 3.91
C GLY A 183 -5.41 -16.47 5.40
N PHE A 184 -5.00 -15.31 5.94
CA PHE A 184 -5.39 -14.83 7.28
C PHE A 184 -5.19 -15.81 8.45
N GLY A 185 -4.01 -16.44 8.50
CA GLY A 185 -3.69 -17.41 9.55
C GLY A 185 -4.08 -18.86 9.22
N SER A 186 -4.36 -19.16 7.94
CA SER A 186 -4.63 -20.53 7.44
C SER A 186 -3.54 -21.55 7.74
N THR A 187 -2.31 -21.10 8.02
CA THR A 187 -1.17 -21.96 8.42
C THR A 187 -0.97 -22.04 9.94
N GLY A 188 -1.91 -21.52 10.73
CA GLY A 188 -1.83 -21.40 12.20
C GLY A 188 -1.16 -20.09 12.67
N GLY A 189 -1.21 -19.82 13.99
CA GLY A 189 -0.45 -18.73 14.61
C GLY A 189 -1.06 -18.09 15.85
N PHE A 190 -2.38 -18.07 15.98
CA PHE A 190 -3.09 -17.56 17.17
C PHE A 190 -4.38 -18.37 17.37
N GLY A 191 -4.46 -19.13 18.46
CA GLY A 191 -5.52 -20.11 18.69
C GLY A 191 -6.91 -19.47 18.88
N GLY A 192 -7.90 -20.03 18.17
CA GLY A 192 -9.32 -20.09 18.56
C GLY A 192 -10.11 -18.78 18.54
N ALA A 193 -10.98 -18.64 17.53
CA ALA A 193 -12.21 -17.88 17.72
C ALA A 193 -12.95 -18.47 18.93
N VAL A 194 -13.26 -17.62 19.92
CA VAL A 194 -14.02 -17.99 21.11
C VAL A 194 -15.34 -18.59 20.67
N GLY A 195 -15.52 -19.88 20.93
CA GLY A 195 -16.74 -20.60 20.61
C GLY A 195 -17.93 -20.00 21.35
N GLU A 196 -19.02 -19.78 20.61
CA GLU A 196 -20.34 -19.47 21.16
C GLU A 196 -20.72 -20.52 22.22
N THR A 197 -20.82 -20.10 23.47
CA THR A 197 -21.56 -20.83 24.50
C THR A 197 -23.04 -20.78 24.17
N LYS A 198 -23.58 -21.86 23.59
CA LYS A 198 -25.02 -22.14 23.68
C LYS A 198 -25.33 -22.58 25.11
N SER A 199 -25.99 -21.70 25.87
CA SER A 199 -26.66 -22.07 27.12
C SER A 199 -27.84 -23.00 26.81
N ALA A 200 -27.91 -24.11 27.56
CA ALA A 200 -29.11 -24.92 27.74
C ALA A 200 -29.90 -24.42 28.96
#